data_AF-A0A542G5Y7-F1
#
_entry.id   AF-A0A542G5Y7-F1
#
_cell.length_a   1.000
_cell.length_b   1.000
_cell.length_c   1.000
_cell.angle_alpha   90.00
_cell.angle_beta   90.00
_cell.angle_gamma   90.00
#
_symmetry.space_group_name_H-M   'P 1'
#
loop_
_entity.id
_entity.type
_entity.pdbx_description
1 polymer ?
#
loop_
_entity_poly.entity_id
_entity_poly.type
_entity_poly.pdbx_seq_one_letter_code
_entity_poly.pdbx_strand_id
1 'polypeptide(L)'
;MTESPAARHHREQQAGSLTTGTHILLPDGHRTAEIDQVELERDDFGSPALVLASLSGGGTLRVAIGTMVTVVDGMPDDVTQLPLPANLPEATPLEAAAPNDGRQEQSGGGTGPINVAPAVVVPPLPPVPPAVTGPGEEELALIPAPAGTPESVVEAAAEAHPDAEGVLLLADRLSKGVNFKSGSCLKDLSDLAHELFITLKDADGALAVADLLTVLPYDGNPGRWTSVEASLALASYICRQDGQNARAEVYEKLIRTPENQETDPFKARMAAKVRQRSLNEPNLYDKEIFRSIDNSNHDAEREWRLLRLESLLFLRAHGGSETIGMSELERRISNELEAVRS
;
A
#
# COMPACT_ATOMS: atom_id res chain seq x y z
N MET A 1 -30.86 17.59 -29.19
CA MET A 1 -29.42 17.87 -29.05
C MET A 1 -29.18 18.40 -27.65
N THR A 2 -28.78 17.53 -26.73
CA THR A 2 -28.38 17.89 -25.37
C THR A 2 -26.89 17.60 -25.28
N GLU A 3 -26.07 18.64 -25.33
CA GLU A 3 -24.63 18.50 -25.11
C GLU A 3 -24.40 17.92 -23.72
N SER A 4 -23.61 16.84 -23.66
CA SER A 4 -23.12 16.28 -22.40
C SER A 4 -22.13 17.26 -21.77
N PRO A 5 -22.16 17.50 -20.44
CA PRO A 5 -21.21 18.38 -19.74
C PRO A 5 -19.72 18.05 -20.00
N ALA A 6 -19.43 16.83 -20.46
CA ALA A 6 -18.10 16.37 -20.87
C ALA A 6 -17.55 17.05 -22.14
N ALA A 7 -18.36 17.83 -22.86
CA ALA A 7 -17.91 18.62 -24.02
C ALA A 7 -17.38 20.02 -23.64
N ARG A 8 -17.35 20.37 -22.34
CA ARG A 8 -16.85 21.67 -21.88
C ARG A 8 -15.32 21.67 -21.86
N HIS A 9 -14.70 22.66 -22.48
CA HIS A 9 -13.27 22.91 -22.38
C HIS A 9 -12.88 23.07 -20.90
N HIS A 10 -12.20 22.07 -20.34
CA HIS A 10 -11.61 22.15 -19.02
C HIS A 10 -10.14 22.56 -19.16
N ARG A 11 -9.64 23.27 -18.16
CA ARG A 11 -8.26 23.70 -18.06
C ARG A 11 -7.75 23.31 -16.68
N GLU A 12 -6.55 22.78 -16.62
CA GLU A 12 -5.85 22.59 -15.37
C GLU A 12 -5.42 23.94 -14.79
N GLN A 13 -5.65 24.12 -13.50
CA GLN A 13 -5.31 25.33 -12.77
C GLN A 13 -4.70 24.95 -11.43
N GLN A 14 -3.64 25.66 -11.03
CA GLN A 14 -2.96 25.44 -9.76
C GLN A 14 -3.93 25.72 -8.60
N ALA A 15 -3.96 24.82 -7.61
CA ALA A 15 -4.90 24.92 -6.48
C ALA A 15 -4.81 26.27 -5.77
N GLY A 16 -3.59 26.78 -5.52
CA GLY A 16 -3.37 28.08 -4.87
C GLY A 16 -3.85 29.31 -5.66
N SER A 17 -4.32 29.13 -6.90
CA SER A 17 -4.89 30.21 -7.72
C SER A 17 -6.41 30.18 -7.82
N LEU A 18 -7.08 29.26 -7.10
CA LEU A 18 -8.54 29.21 -7.04
C LEU A 18 -9.08 30.44 -6.31
N THR A 19 -10.14 31.04 -6.86
CA THR A 19 -10.84 32.19 -6.28
C THR A 19 -12.33 31.92 -6.17
N THR A 20 -13.03 32.65 -5.30
CA THR A 20 -14.50 32.69 -5.31
C THR A 20 -15.02 32.97 -6.73
N GLY A 21 -16.11 32.29 -7.10
CA GLY A 21 -16.71 32.32 -8.43
C GLY A 21 -16.12 31.30 -9.42
N THR A 22 -15.02 30.64 -9.07
CA THR A 22 -14.44 29.58 -9.92
C THR A 22 -15.38 28.37 -9.95
N HIS A 23 -15.69 27.90 -11.16
CA HIS A 23 -16.45 26.67 -11.36
C HIS A 23 -15.50 25.48 -11.53
N ILE A 24 -15.63 24.51 -10.64
CA ILE A 24 -14.76 23.33 -10.62
C ILE A 24 -15.54 22.07 -10.98
N LEU A 25 -14.84 21.12 -11.61
CA LEU A 25 -15.31 19.74 -11.73
C LEU A 25 -15.10 19.03 -10.41
N LEU A 26 -16.13 18.35 -9.90
CA LEU A 26 -16.06 17.59 -8.67
C LEU A 26 -15.30 16.26 -8.89
N PRO A 27 -14.80 15.61 -7.81
CA PRO A 27 -14.02 14.38 -7.92
C PRO A 27 -14.70 13.21 -8.64
N ASP A 28 -16.02 13.25 -8.79
CA ASP A 28 -16.79 12.27 -9.57
C ASP A 28 -16.68 12.44 -11.09
N GLY A 29 -16.02 13.49 -11.57
CA GLY A 29 -15.78 13.73 -12.99
C GLY A 29 -17.00 14.13 -13.81
N HIS A 30 -18.16 14.32 -13.19
CA HIS A 30 -19.43 14.58 -13.89
C HIS A 30 -20.17 15.82 -13.41
N ARG A 31 -20.09 16.13 -12.11
CA ARG A 31 -20.78 17.26 -11.49
C ARG A 31 -19.84 18.46 -11.37
N THR A 32 -20.39 19.66 -11.42
CA THR A 32 -19.64 20.91 -11.22
C THR A 32 -20.23 21.70 -10.06
N ALA A 33 -19.38 22.44 -9.34
CA ALA A 33 -19.82 23.37 -8.32
C ALA A 33 -19.05 24.69 -8.42
N GLU A 34 -19.69 25.77 -8.00
CA GLU A 34 -19.06 27.09 -7.84
C GLU A 34 -18.46 27.21 -6.44
N ILE A 35 -17.30 27.85 -6.34
CA ILE A 35 -16.66 28.16 -5.07
C ILE A 35 -17.22 29.46 -4.51
N ASP A 36 -17.85 29.40 -3.34
CA ASP A 36 -18.37 30.58 -2.62
C ASP A 36 -17.28 31.23 -1.76
N GLN A 37 -16.42 30.44 -1.15
CA GLN A 37 -15.37 30.92 -0.25
C GLN A 37 -14.11 30.08 -0.39
N VAL A 38 -12.96 30.75 -0.31
CA VAL A 38 -11.63 30.13 -0.32
C VAL A 38 -10.89 30.53 0.94
N GLU A 39 -10.42 29.54 1.68
CA GLU A 39 -9.50 29.72 2.80
C GLU A 39 -8.18 28.99 2.51
N LEU A 40 -7.08 29.56 2.99
CA LEU A 40 -5.74 28.98 2.85
C LEU A 40 -5.22 28.57 4.22
N GLU A 41 -4.95 27.29 4.38
CA GLU A 41 -4.25 26.74 5.53
C GLU A 41 -2.76 26.70 5.21
N ARG A 42 -1.94 27.25 6.10
CA ARG A 42 -0.48 27.31 5.95
C ARG A 42 0.17 26.10 6.63
N ASP A 43 1.26 25.61 6.07
CA ASP A 43 2.14 24.65 6.72
C ASP A 43 2.95 25.29 7.86
N ASP A 44 3.72 24.45 8.55
CA ASP A 44 4.62 24.84 9.64
C ASP A 44 5.75 25.78 9.19
N PHE A 45 6.02 25.88 7.88
CA PHE A 45 6.96 26.83 7.28
C PHE A 45 6.27 28.15 6.89
N GLY A 46 4.99 28.30 7.18
CA GLY A 46 4.17 29.47 6.85
C GLY A 46 3.79 29.56 5.38
N SER A 47 4.05 28.53 4.57
CA SER A 47 3.67 28.48 3.15
C SER A 47 2.25 27.92 3.00
N PRO A 48 1.45 28.40 2.03
CA PRO A 48 0.13 27.83 1.78
C PRO A 48 0.22 26.34 1.40
N ALA A 49 -0.45 25.46 2.15
CA ALA A 49 -0.37 24.01 1.99
C ALA A 49 -1.70 23.37 1.58
N LEU A 50 -2.81 23.93 2.06
CA LEU A 50 -4.16 23.47 1.68
C LEU A 50 -5.05 24.65 1.31
N VAL A 51 -5.84 24.45 0.25
CA VAL A 51 -6.99 25.27 -0.09
C VAL A 51 -8.23 24.58 0.46
N LEU A 52 -9.00 25.30 1.27
CA LEU A 52 -10.33 24.91 1.73
C LEU A 52 -11.35 25.73 0.95
N ALA A 53 -12.03 25.10 -0.02
CA ALA A 53 -13.03 25.74 -0.85
C ALA A 53 -14.44 25.33 -0.42
N SER A 54 -15.26 26.28 0.03
CA SER A 54 -16.68 26.06 0.31
C SER A 54 -17.48 26.20 -0.96
N LEU A 55 -18.38 25.25 -1.23
CA LEU A 55 -19.12 25.16 -2.48
C LEU A 55 -20.57 25.63 -2.31
N SER A 56 -21.15 26.22 -3.36
CA SER A 56 -22.53 26.75 -3.37
C SER A 56 -23.62 25.70 -3.14
N GLY A 57 -23.32 24.42 -3.37
CA GLY A 57 -24.20 23.28 -3.05
C GLY A 57 -24.08 22.75 -1.61
N GLY A 58 -23.25 23.38 -0.78
CA GLY A 58 -22.86 22.87 0.53
C GLY A 58 -21.70 21.86 0.44
N GLY A 59 -20.87 21.84 1.48
CA GLY A 59 -19.67 21.01 1.55
C GLY A 59 -18.38 21.81 1.30
N THR A 60 -17.25 21.21 1.72
CA THR A 60 -15.92 21.81 1.64
C THR A 60 -14.99 20.88 0.88
N LEU A 61 -14.31 21.41 -0.13
CA LEU A 61 -13.26 20.72 -0.87
C LEU A 61 -11.89 21.09 -0.30
N ARG A 62 -11.05 20.08 -0.03
CA ARG A 62 -9.66 20.25 0.41
C ARG A 62 -8.74 19.92 -0.76
N VAL A 63 -7.91 20.86 -1.19
CA VAL A 63 -6.94 20.65 -2.29
C VAL A 63 -5.55 21.04 -1.82
N ALA A 64 -4.59 20.14 -1.96
CA ALA A 64 -3.20 20.40 -1.59
C ALA A 64 -2.53 21.37 -2.57
N ILE A 65 -1.67 22.25 -2.03
CA ILE A 65 -0.76 23.10 -2.79
C ILE A 65 0.62 22.44 -2.74
N GLY A 66 1.30 22.31 -3.87
CA GLY A 66 2.66 21.79 -3.92
C GLY A 66 3.64 22.73 -3.21
N THR A 67 4.05 22.39 -1.99
CA THR A 67 5.13 23.08 -1.25
C THR A 67 6.43 22.30 -1.36
N MET A 68 7.55 23.02 -1.30
CA MET A 68 8.90 22.44 -1.34
C MET A 68 9.62 22.83 -0.05
N VAL A 69 10.40 21.90 0.51
CA VAL A 69 11.25 22.15 1.68
C VAL A 69 12.72 22.11 1.28
N THR A 70 13.52 23.00 1.86
CA THR A 70 14.97 22.97 1.69
C THR A 70 15.56 21.94 2.65
N VAL A 71 16.30 20.98 2.10
CA VAL A 71 17.02 19.96 2.87
C VAL A 71 18.49 20.35 2.94
N VAL A 72 19.10 20.27 4.12
CA VAL A 72 20.52 20.56 4.34
C VAL A 72 21.30 19.26 4.44
N ASP A 73 22.28 19.05 3.56
CA ASP A 73 23.23 17.95 3.63
C ASP A 73 24.41 18.35 4.53
N GLY A 74 24.29 18.12 5.84
CA GLY A 74 25.32 18.45 6.83
C GLY A 74 24.98 17.95 8.24
N MET A 75 25.94 18.04 9.17
CA MET A 75 25.65 17.77 10.59
C MET A 75 24.63 18.79 11.12
N PRO A 76 23.61 18.37 11.89
CA PRO A 76 22.60 19.28 12.42
C PRO A 76 23.25 20.25 13.41
N ASP A 77 23.14 21.55 13.12
CA ASP A 77 23.43 22.58 14.11
C ASP A 77 22.23 22.71 15.06
N ASP A 78 22.52 22.60 16.36
CA ASP A 78 21.66 22.80 17.54
C ASP A 78 20.14 22.57 17.34
N VAL A 79 19.66 21.39 17.77
CA VAL A 79 18.25 20.99 17.64
C VAL A 79 17.36 21.94 18.46
N THR A 80 16.65 22.84 17.77
CA THR A 80 15.59 23.62 18.41
C THR A 80 14.42 22.67 18.69
N GLN A 81 14.25 22.26 19.96
CA GLN A 81 13.07 21.47 20.35
C GLN A 81 11.80 22.30 20.15
N LEU A 82 10.89 21.81 19.31
CA LEU A 82 9.58 22.43 19.13
C LEU A 82 8.78 22.33 20.44
N PRO A 83 8.08 23.41 20.87
CA PRO A 83 7.28 23.37 22.09
C PRO A 83 6.18 22.32 21.99
N LEU A 84 6.03 21.48 23.02
CA LEU A 84 4.85 20.64 23.15
C LEU A 84 3.60 21.53 23.31
N PRO A 85 2.45 21.16 22.70
CA PRO A 85 1.22 21.92 22.83
C PRO A 85 0.75 21.95 24.29
N ALA A 86 0.73 23.15 24.87
CA ALA A 86 0.19 23.41 26.19
C ALA A 86 -1.35 23.38 26.14
N ASN A 87 -1.94 22.19 26.22
CA ASN A 87 -3.27 21.90 26.78
C ASN A 87 -3.68 20.47 26.42
N LEU A 88 -3.31 19.52 27.28
CA LEU A 88 -4.08 18.29 27.42
C LEU A 88 -4.94 18.47 28.67
N PRO A 89 -6.28 18.31 28.61
CA PRO A 89 -7.12 18.37 29.80
C PRO A 89 -6.71 17.24 30.76
N GLU A 90 -6.53 17.58 32.04
CA GLU A 90 -6.31 16.61 33.11
C GLU A 90 -7.42 15.55 33.08
N ALA A 91 -7.02 14.28 33.02
CA ALA A 91 -7.93 13.15 33.08
C ALA A 91 -8.64 13.17 34.44
N THR A 92 -9.95 13.42 34.41
CA THR A 92 -10.83 13.20 35.55
C THR A 92 -10.86 11.68 35.84
N PRO A 93 -10.60 11.23 37.08
CA PRO A 93 -10.71 9.81 37.41
C PRO A 93 -12.17 9.38 37.35
N LEU A 94 -12.47 8.37 36.52
CA LEU A 94 -13.74 7.67 36.54
C LEU A 94 -13.86 6.86 37.83
N GLU A 95 -14.86 7.17 38.66
CA GLU A 95 -15.28 6.35 39.80
C GLU A 95 -15.69 4.96 39.29
N ALA A 96 -14.95 3.94 39.71
CA ALA A 96 -15.31 2.55 39.51
C ALA A 96 -16.12 2.05 40.72
N ALA A 97 -17.28 1.49 40.42
CA ALA A 97 -18.21 0.88 41.35
C ALA A 97 -17.58 -0.24 42.19
N ALA A 98 -17.93 -0.23 43.49
CA ALA A 98 -17.63 -1.31 44.42
C ALA A 98 -18.44 -2.58 44.09
N PRO A 99 -17.91 -3.74 44.48
CA PRO A 99 -18.72 -4.69 45.22
C PRO A 99 -18.11 -4.98 46.60
N ASN A 100 -19.03 -5.13 47.54
CA ASN A 100 -18.85 -5.38 48.96
C ASN A 100 -18.56 -6.87 49.20
N ASP A 101 -17.54 -7.22 49.99
CA ASP A 101 -17.62 -8.17 51.12
C ASP A 101 -16.24 -8.53 51.67
N GLY A 102 -16.08 -8.50 53.00
CA GLY A 102 -14.97 -9.15 53.68
C GLY A 102 -14.41 -8.41 54.90
N ARG A 103 -14.93 -8.77 56.09
CA ARG A 103 -14.65 -8.25 57.43
C ARG A 103 -13.20 -8.40 57.96
N GLN A 104 -12.96 -7.63 59.04
CA GLN A 104 -12.00 -7.75 60.18
C GLN A 104 -10.68 -6.96 60.05
N GLU A 105 -10.51 -5.80 60.69
CA GLU A 105 -10.35 -5.44 62.13
C GLU A 105 -8.89 -5.41 62.64
N GLN A 106 -8.50 -4.20 63.04
CA GLN A 106 -7.62 -3.79 64.16
C GLN A 106 -6.08 -3.88 64.05
N SER A 107 -5.51 -2.68 63.92
CA SER A 107 -4.63 -1.97 64.87
C SER A 107 -3.43 -2.69 65.50
N GLY A 108 -2.25 -2.11 65.24
CA GLY A 108 -1.04 -2.21 66.06
C GLY A 108 -0.01 -1.20 65.55
N GLY A 109 0.35 -0.21 66.38
CA GLY A 109 1.03 1.02 65.97
C GLY A 109 2.56 1.02 66.04
N GLY A 110 3.14 2.19 65.78
CA GLY A 110 4.43 2.58 66.35
C GLY A 110 5.50 3.08 65.36
N THR A 111 5.67 4.41 65.36
CA THR A 111 6.94 5.17 65.30
C THR A 111 7.81 5.22 64.02
N GLY A 112 7.90 6.43 63.45
CA GLY A 112 9.17 7.08 63.08
C GLY A 112 9.59 7.02 61.60
N PRO A 113 9.97 8.15 60.97
CA PRO A 113 10.01 8.27 59.50
C PRO A 113 11.34 7.78 58.92
N ILE A 114 11.28 6.94 57.89
CA ILE A 114 12.38 6.75 56.95
C ILE A 114 11.83 7.11 55.57
N ASN A 115 12.22 8.27 55.07
CA ASN A 115 11.94 8.72 53.73
C ASN A 115 12.78 7.86 52.76
N VAL A 116 12.19 6.77 52.27
CA VAL A 116 12.78 5.95 51.21
C VAL A 116 12.04 6.31 49.93
N ALA A 117 12.66 7.14 49.09
CA ALA A 117 12.20 7.36 47.74
C ALA A 117 12.08 6.00 47.03
N PRO A 118 10.98 5.71 46.32
CA PRO A 118 10.88 4.46 45.58
C PRO A 118 11.91 4.49 44.45
N ALA A 119 12.91 3.61 44.55
CA ALA A 119 13.78 3.27 43.44
C ALA A 119 12.89 2.66 42.33
N VAL A 120 12.59 3.46 41.31
CA VAL A 120 11.97 2.96 40.08
C VAL A 120 13.03 2.15 39.36
N VAL A 121 12.91 0.82 39.47
CA VAL A 121 13.67 -0.12 38.66
C VAL A 121 13.21 0.08 37.21
N VAL A 122 14.00 0.80 36.43
CA VAL A 122 13.83 0.90 34.97
C VAL A 122 14.24 -0.46 34.38
N PRO A 123 13.34 -1.21 33.72
CA PRO A 123 13.75 -2.39 32.96
C PRO A 123 14.75 -1.96 31.88
N PRO A 124 15.84 -2.69 31.64
CA PRO A 124 16.76 -2.34 30.55
C PRO A 124 15.99 -2.32 29.24
N LEU A 125 16.14 -1.22 28.48
CA LEU A 125 15.63 -1.14 27.11
C LEU A 125 16.14 -2.37 26.34
N PRO A 126 15.28 -3.10 25.62
CA PRO A 126 15.76 -4.15 24.73
C PRO A 126 16.73 -3.54 23.71
N PRO A 127 17.75 -4.28 23.27
CA PRO A 127 18.72 -3.78 22.29
C PRO A 127 17.99 -3.34 21.03
N VAL A 128 18.30 -2.13 20.57
CA VAL A 128 17.80 -1.57 19.31
C VAL A 128 18.14 -2.56 18.18
N PRO A 129 17.15 -3.10 17.44
CA PRO A 129 17.45 -3.87 16.24
C PRO A 129 18.14 -2.99 15.20
N PRO A 130 19.12 -3.51 14.47
CA PRO A 130 19.91 -2.72 13.52
C PRO A 130 19.03 -2.17 12.41
N ALA A 131 19.24 -0.90 12.07
CA ALA A 131 18.63 -0.24 10.93
C ALA A 131 19.22 -0.81 9.62
N VAL A 132 18.62 -1.89 9.11
CA VAL A 132 18.52 -2.20 7.68
C VAL A 132 17.20 -2.96 7.49
N THR A 133 16.12 -2.24 7.20
CA THR A 133 14.77 -2.80 7.15
C THR A 133 14.41 -3.27 5.73
N GLY A 134 15.27 -4.09 5.14
CA GLY A 134 15.13 -4.67 3.79
C GLY A 134 16.04 -5.89 3.62
N PRO A 135 15.93 -6.65 2.51
CA PRO A 135 16.80 -7.80 2.28
C PRO A 135 18.26 -7.38 2.21
N GLY A 136 19.16 -8.21 2.77
CA GLY A 136 20.60 -8.00 2.66
C GLY A 136 21.12 -8.25 1.24
N GLU A 137 22.35 -7.81 0.94
CA GLU A 137 22.97 -8.01 -0.40
C GLU A 137 23.06 -9.50 -0.78
N GLU A 138 23.40 -10.37 0.17
CA GLU A 138 23.42 -11.83 -0.02
C GLU A 138 22.03 -12.40 -0.33
N GLU A 139 20.96 -11.80 0.23
CA GLU A 139 19.59 -12.21 -0.03
C GLU A 139 19.14 -11.74 -1.41
N LEU A 140 19.47 -10.49 -1.78
CA LEU A 140 19.20 -9.97 -3.12
C LEU A 140 19.92 -10.75 -4.22
N ALA A 141 21.10 -11.31 -3.93
CA ALA A 141 21.83 -12.18 -4.87
C ALA A 141 21.10 -13.49 -5.21
N LEU A 142 20.05 -13.86 -4.46
CA LEU A 142 19.18 -15.00 -4.78
C LEU A 142 18.20 -14.69 -5.91
N ILE A 143 17.99 -13.41 -6.25
CA ILE A 143 17.20 -12.99 -7.41
C ILE A 143 18.14 -12.97 -8.62
N PRO A 144 17.93 -13.79 -9.65
CA PRO A 144 18.76 -13.80 -10.83
C PRO A 144 18.74 -12.45 -11.54
N ALA A 145 19.90 -12.02 -12.06
CA ALA A 145 19.93 -10.89 -12.98
C ALA A 145 19.16 -11.26 -14.26
N PRO A 146 18.40 -10.31 -14.85
CA PRO A 146 17.71 -10.55 -16.11
C PRO A 146 18.67 -11.01 -17.21
N ALA A 147 18.22 -11.95 -18.04
CA ALA A 147 18.98 -12.41 -19.20
C ALA A 147 18.93 -11.35 -20.31
N GLY A 148 19.80 -10.34 -20.23
CA GLY A 148 19.90 -9.28 -21.23
C GLY A 148 19.15 -8.01 -20.84
N THR A 149 18.65 -7.28 -21.84
CA THR A 149 17.89 -6.04 -21.60
C THR A 149 16.43 -6.37 -21.27
N PRO A 150 15.70 -5.47 -20.57
CA PRO A 150 14.27 -5.64 -20.34
C PRO A 150 13.48 -5.89 -21.63
N GLU A 151 13.82 -5.20 -22.70
CA GLU A 151 13.20 -5.38 -24.03
C GLU A 151 13.46 -6.78 -24.59
N SER A 152 14.67 -7.33 -24.39
CA SER A 152 15.01 -8.68 -24.84
C SER A 152 14.19 -9.75 -24.12
N VAL A 153 13.91 -9.54 -22.83
CA VAL A 153 13.06 -10.45 -22.03
C VAL A 153 11.60 -10.40 -22.52
N VAL A 154 11.09 -9.21 -22.82
CA VAL A 154 9.75 -9.03 -23.38
C VAL A 154 9.64 -9.64 -24.78
N GLU A 155 10.66 -9.44 -25.62
CA GLU A 155 10.72 -10.03 -26.97
C GLU A 155 10.75 -11.57 -26.89
N ALA A 156 11.57 -12.14 -26.01
CA ALA A 156 11.60 -13.59 -25.78
C ALA A 156 10.24 -14.16 -25.36
N ALA A 157 9.49 -13.44 -24.52
CA ALA A 157 8.14 -13.85 -24.15
C ALA A 157 7.17 -13.84 -25.35
N ALA A 158 7.28 -12.84 -26.23
CA ALA A 158 6.46 -12.79 -27.45
C ALA A 158 6.85 -13.88 -28.47
N GLU A 159 8.15 -14.16 -28.63
CA GLU A 159 8.65 -15.23 -29.49
C GLU A 159 8.23 -16.63 -29.02
N ALA A 160 8.17 -16.84 -27.70
CA ALA A 160 7.70 -18.09 -27.12
C ALA A 160 6.20 -18.33 -27.34
N HIS A 161 5.41 -17.25 -27.49
CA HIS A 161 3.95 -17.29 -27.61
C HIS A 161 3.44 -16.50 -28.83
N PRO A 162 3.77 -16.93 -30.07
CA PRO A 162 3.49 -16.17 -31.29
C PRO A 162 1.99 -16.06 -31.64
N ASP A 163 1.15 -16.89 -31.05
CA ASP A 163 -0.30 -16.91 -31.30
C ASP A 163 -1.11 -16.21 -30.18
N ALA A 164 -0.45 -15.70 -29.13
CA ALA A 164 -1.11 -15.09 -27.99
C ALA A 164 -1.29 -13.58 -28.18
N GLU A 165 -2.43 -13.16 -28.74
CA GLU A 165 -2.72 -11.74 -29.05
C GLU A 165 -2.50 -10.80 -27.85
N GLY A 166 -2.90 -11.19 -26.64
CA GLY A 166 -2.70 -10.39 -25.42
C GLY A 166 -1.22 -10.14 -25.12
N VAL A 167 -0.38 -11.16 -25.24
CA VAL A 167 1.07 -11.05 -25.07
C VAL A 167 1.67 -10.18 -26.16
N LEU A 168 1.30 -10.38 -27.43
CA LEU A 168 1.82 -9.59 -28.54
C LEU A 168 1.49 -8.10 -28.42
N LEU A 169 0.27 -7.76 -27.96
CA LEU A 169 -0.16 -6.38 -27.75
C LEU A 169 0.64 -5.70 -26.62
N LEU A 170 0.88 -6.41 -25.51
CA LEU A 170 1.70 -5.90 -24.41
C LEU A 170 3.16 -5.78 -24.83
N ALA A 171 3.69 -6.77 -25.55
CA ALA A 171 5.05 -6.76 -26.05
C ALA A 171 5.30 -5.62 -27.06
N ASP A 172 4.38 -5.33 -27.97
CA ASP A 172 4.51 -4.19 -28.91
C ASP A 172 4.51 -2.82 -28.20
N ARG A 173 3.81 -2.71 -27.08
CA ARG A 173 3.83 -1.48 -26.25
C ARG A 173 5.17 -1.32 -25.53
N LEU A 174 5.74 -2.43 -25.07
CA LEU A 174 6.98 -2.47 -24.28
C LEU A 174 8.26 -2.47 -25.14
N SER A 175 8.21 -2.99 -26.37
CA SER A 175 9.35 -3.06 -27.30
C SER A 175 9.84 -1.69 -27.77
N LYS A 176 9.02 -0.65 -27.62
CA LYS A 176 9.37 0.76 -27.92
C LYS A 176 10.29 1.39 -26.87
N GLY A 177 10.60 0.67 -25.80
CA GLY A 177 11.53 1.05 -24.74
C GLY A 177 10.88 0.95 -23.36
N VAL A 178 11.53 0.21 -22.46
CA VAL A 178 11.04 0.01 -21.09
C VAL A 178 11.42 1.21 -20.22
N ASN A 179 10.41 1.90 -19.69
CA ASN A 179 10.58 3.05 -18.80
C ASN A 179 10.09 2.73 -17.39
N PHE A 180 11.01 2.36 -16.50
CA PHE A 180 10.71 2.05 -15.10
C PHE A 180 10.20 3.22 -14.25
N LYS A 181 10.24 4.47 -14.75
CA LYS A 181 9.64 5.62 -14.07
C LYS A 181 8.16 5.82 -14.42
N SER A 182 7.68 5.14 -15.46
CA SER A 182 6.31 5.27 -15.96
C SER A 182 5.39 4.22 -15.34
N GLY A 183 4.37 4.65 -14.59
CA GLY A 183 3.40 3.73 -13.98
C GLY A 183 2.67 2.86 -15.01
N SER A 184 2.39 3.38 -16.22
CA SER A 184 1.78 2.59 -17.29
C SER A 184 2.70 1.49 -17.82
N CYS A 185 4.00 1.74 -17.87
CA CYS A 185 4.98 0.75 -18.31
C CYS A 185 5.18 -0.34 -17.25
N LEU A 186 5.20 0.03 -15.96
CA LEU A 186 5.22 -0.94 -14.87
C LEU A 186 3.96 -1.81 -14.87
N LYS A 187 2.79 -1.19 -15.14
CA LYS A 187 1.53 -1.92 -15.28
C LYS A 187 1.60 -2.92 -16.44
N ASP A 188 2.07 -2.50 -17.61
CA ASP A 188 2.16 -3.39 -18.78
C ASP A 188 3.09 -4.59 -18.54
N LEU A 189 4.21 -4.38 -17.85
CA LEU A 189 5.11 -5.47 -17.45
C LEU A 189 4.43 -6.43 -16.46
N SER A 190 3.70 -5.89 -15.48
CA SER A 190 2.96 -6.70 -14.52
C SER A 190 1.83 -7.49 -15.19
N ASP A 191 1.04 -6.84 -16.04
CA ASP A 191 -0.03 -7.46 -16.83
C ASP A 191 0.54 -8.58 -17.72
N LEU A 192 1.70 -8.36 -18.37
CA LEU A 192 2.37 -9.37 -19.19
C LEU A 192 2.79 -10.59 -18.36
N ALA A 193 3.38 -10.39 -17.19
CA ALA A 193 3.75 -11.48 -16.29
C ALA A 193 2.52 -12.29 -15.84
N HIS A 194 1.41 -11.61 -15.51
CA HIS A 194 0.17 -12.28 -15.12
C HIS A 194 -0.46 -13.04 -16.29
N GLU A 195 -0.47 -12.48 -17.50
CA GLU A 195 -1.01 -13.14 -18.69
C GLU A 195 -0.22 -14.42 -19.04
N LEU A 196 1.12 -14.35 -19.00
CA LEU A 196 2.01 -15.51 -19.19
C LEU A 196 1.70 -16.59 -18.14
N PHE A 197 1.60 -16.21 -16.87
CA PHE A 197 1.39 -17.18 -15.80
C PHE A 197 -0.02 -17.79 -15.82
N ILE A 198 -1.05 -16.94 -15.91
CA ILE A 198 -2.44 -17.34 -15.73
C ILE A 198 -2.95 -18.00 -17.00
N THR A 199 -2.93 -17.26 -18.11
CA THR A 199 -3.56 -17.69 -19.38
C THR A 199 -2.71 -18.73 -20.09
N LEU A 200 -1.39 -18.51 -20.19
CA LEU A 200 -0.49 -19.36 -20.98
C LEU A 200 0.19 -20.47 -20.17
N LYS A 201 0.09 -20.44 -18.84
CA LYS A 201 0.73 -21.39 -17.91
C LYS A 201 2.26 -21.42 -18.06
N ASP A 202 2.84 -20.32 -18.51
CA ASP A 202 4.27 -20.13 -18.67
C ASP A 202 4.85 -19.47 -17.41
N ALA A 203 5.21 -20.31 -16.43
CA ALA A 203 5.76 -19.83 -15.16
C ALA A 203 7.17 -19.25 -15.32
N ASP A 204 8.00 -19.83 -16.19
CA ASP A 204 9.37 -19.38 -16.42
C ASP A 204 9.40 -18.00 -17.09
N GLY A 205 8.61 -17.83 -18.17
CA GLY A 205 8.47 -16.54 -18.85
C GLY A 205 7.84 -15.48 -17.95
N ALA A 206 6.80 -15.84 -17.18
CA ALA A 206 6.18 -14.93 -16.23
C ALA A 206 7.16 -14.45 -15.14
N LEU A 207 7.96 -15.37 -14.58
CA LEU A 207 8.94 -15.03 -13.56
C LEU A 207 10.05 -14.13 -14.12
N ALA A 208 10.53 -14.42 -15.33
CA ALA A 208 11.54 -13.59 -16.00
C ALA A 208 11.05 -12.15 -16.24
N VAL A 209 9.78 -11.97 -16.64
CA VAL A 209 9.18 -10.64 -16.81
C VAL A 209 8.95 -9.97 -15.44
N ALA A 210 8.42 -10.70 -14.45
CA ALA A 210 8.17 -10.17 -13.11
C ALA A 210 9.47 -9.69 -12.44
N ASP A 211 10.58 -10.41 -12.64
CA ASP A 211 11.90 -10.08 -12.08
C ASP A 211 12.38 -8.67 -12.48
N LEU A 212 12.02 -8.20 -13.68
CA LEU A 212 12.32 -6.84 -14.14
C LEU A 212 11.74 -5.76 -13.21
N LEU A 213 10.64 -6.07 -12.53
CA LEU A 213 9.98 -5.17 -11.58
C LEU A 213 10.44 -5.41 -10.15
N THR A 214 10.76 -6.64 -9.76
CA THR A 214 11.09 -6.99 -8.36
C THR A 214 12.36 -6.32 -7.84
N VAL A 215 13.26 -5.92 -8.74
CA VAL A 215 14.51 -5.21 -8.40
C VAL A 215 14.32 -3.72 -8.13
N LEU A 216 13.12 -3.17 -8.34
CA LEU A 216 12.85 -1.75 -8.17
C LEU A 216 12.58 -1.42 -6.69
N PRO A 217 13.28 -0.43 -6.10
CA PRO A 217 13.01 -0.01 -4.74
C PRO A 217 11.68 0.75 -4.66
N TYR A 218 11.05 0.72 -3.48
CA TYR A 218 9.92 1.58 -3.21
C TYR A 218 10.35 3.06 -3.20
N ASP A 219 9.72 3.87 -4.04
CA ASP A 219 10.10 5.26 -4.29
C ASP A 219 9.14 6.30 -3.66
N GLY A 220 8.23 5.84 -2.78
CA GLY A 220 7.24 6.68 -2.12
C GLY A 220 5.98 6.95 -2.94
N ASN A 221 5.84 6.41 -4.16
CA ASN A 221 4.62 6.51 -4.97
C ASN A 221 3.78 5.22 -4.90
N PRO A 222 2.64 5.21 -4.18
CA PRO A 222 1.80 4.03 -4.04
C PRO A 222 1.26 3.51 -5.39
N GLY A 223 0.96 4.40 -6.34
CA GLY A 223 0.40 4.01 -7.64
C GLY A 223 1.39 3.26 -8.53
N ARG A 224 2.69 3.60 -8.45
CA ARG A 224 3.74 2.81 -9.12
C ARG A 224 4.03 1.52 -8.37
N TRP A 225 3.98 1.58 -7.04
CA TRP A 225 4.24 0.42 -6.20
C TRP A 225 3.25 -0.72 -6.45
N THR A 226 1.97 -0.43 -6.72
CA THR A 226 0.96 -1.47 -6.99
C THR A 226 1.40 -2.48 -8.06
N SER A 227 2.03 -2.04 -9.16
CA SER A 227 2.52 -2.95 -10.21
C SER A 227 3.75 -3.75 -9.78
N VAL A 228 4.64 -3.15 -8.99
CA VAL A 228 5.82 -3.84 -8.43
C VAL A 228 5.35 -4.88 -7.40
N GLU A 229 4.41 -4.51 -6.54
CA GLU A 229 3.81 -5.35 -5.51
C GLU A 229 3.09 -6.56 -6.09
N ALA A 230 2.25 -6.37 -7.11
CA ALA A 230 1.59 -7.47 -7.81
C ALA A 230 2.62 -8.45 -8.40
N SER A 231 3.70 -7.93 -8.98
CA SER A 231 4.77 -8.74 -9.57
C SER A 231 5.62 -9.47 -8.52
N LEU A 232 5.89 -8.84 -7.37
CA LEU A 232 6.53 -9.48 -6.22
C LEU A 232 5.67 -10.61 -5.64
N ALA A 233 4.35 -10.40 -5.52
CA ALA A 233 3.41 -11.41 -5.05
C ALA A 233 3.35 -12.61 -6.01
N LEU A 234 3.28 -12.35 -7.32
CA LEU A 234 3.32 -13.39 -8.35
C LEU A 234 4.64 -14.16 -8.34
N ALA A 235 5.79 -13.47 -8.34
CA ALA A 235 7.11 -14.08 -8.34
C ALA A 235 7.36 -14.94 -7.08
N SER A 236 6.94 -14.44 -5.90
CA SER A 236 6.95 -15.21 -4.65
C SER A 236 6.14 -16.50 -4.79
N TYR A 237 4.93 -16.42 -5.34
CA TYR A 237 4.08 -17.59 -5.51
C TYR A 237 4.70 -18.61 -6.47
N ILE A 238 5.19 -18.19 -7.63
CA ILE A 238 5.87 -19.06 -8.60
C ILE A 238 7.07 -19.77 -7.94
N CYS A 239 7.95 -19.01 -7.28
CA CYS A 239 9.11 -19.57 -6.60
C CYS A 239 8.73 -20.59 -5.52
N ARG A 240 7.61 -20.39 -4.81
CA ARG A 240 7.11 -21.37 -3.83
C ARG A 240 6.61 -22.65 -4.49
N GLN A 241 5.93 -22.55 -5.63
CA GLN A 241 5.50 -23.73 -6.40
C GLN A 241 6.70 -24.52 -6.91
N ASP A 242 7.78 -23.85 -7.30
CA ASP A 242 9.01 -24.47 -7.80
C ASP A 242 9.98 -24.91 -6.69
N GLY A 243 9.61 -24.76 -5.42
CA GLY A 243 10.46 -25.12 -4.27
C GLY A 243 11.63 -24.17 -4.00
N GLN A 244 11.70 -23.02 -4.70
CA GLN A 244 12.68 -21.94 -4.50
C GLN A 244 12.33 -21.07 -3.27
N ASN A 245 12.17 -21.71 -2.11
CA ASN A 245 11.69 -21.07 -0.87
C ASN A 245 12.52 -19.86 -0.43
N ALA A 246 13.85 -19.97 -0.51
CA ALA A 246 14.75 -18.88 -0.11
C ALA A 246 14.53 -17.63 -0.97
N ARG A 247 14.41 -17.78 -2.30
CA ARG A 247 14.14 -16.68 -3.23
C ARG A 247 12.75 -16.09 -3.00
N ALA A 248 11.74 -16.93 -2.75
CA ALA A 248 10.40 -16.46 -2.43
C ALA A 248 10.37 -15.58 -1.17
N GLU A 249 11.13 -15.94 -0.14
CA GLU A 249 11.25 -15.14 1.09
C GLU A 249 11.86 -13.76 0.82
N VAL A 250 12.78 -13.64 -0.15
CA VAL A 250 13.34 -12.33 -0.56
C VAL A 250 12.24 -11.44 -1.15
N TYR A 251 11.41 -11.97 -2.06
CA TYR A 251 10.27 -11.21 -2.60
C TYR A 251 9.26 -10.82 -1.53
N GLU A 252 8.95 -11.74 -0.61
CA GLU A 252 8.08 -11.49 0.53
C GLU A 252 8.69 -10.47 1.52
N LYS A 253 10.01 -10.29 1.57
CA LYS A 253 10.63 -9.19 2.32
C LYS A 253 10.55 -7.87 1.56
N LEU A 254 10.82 -7.89 0.25
CA LEU A 254 10.75 -6.72 -0.62
C LEU A 254 9.35 -6.10 -0.66
N ILE A 255 8.30 -6.93 -0.74
CA ILE A 255 6.91 -6.46 -0.77
C ILE A 255 6.54 -5.66 0.49
N ARG A 256 7.18 -5.96 1.63
CA ARG A 256 6.97 -5.29 2.92
C ARG A 256 7.88 -4.08 3.14
N THR A 257 8.69 -3.69 2.15
CA THR A 257 9.57 -2.51 2.27
C THR A 257 8.84 -1.21 2.61
N PRO A 258 7.68 -0.86 2.01
CA PRO A 258 6.95 0.35 2.39
C PRO A 258 6.51 0.35 3.85
N GLU A 259 6.22 -0.83 4.39
CA GLU A 259 5.76 -1.03 5.76
C GLU A 259 6.80 -0.68 6.81
N ASN A 260 8.05 -0.80 6.39
CA ASN A 260 9.24 -0.71 7.21
C ASN A 260 9.91 0.67 7.13
N GLN A 261 9.31 1.62 6.40
CA GLN A 261 9.79 3.00 6.30
C GLN A 261 9.51 3.83 7.57
N GLU A 262 8.48 3.47 8.33
CA GLU A 262 8.19 4.15 9.58
C GLU A 262 9.21 3.74 10.64
N THR A 263 9.97 4.74 11.11
CA THR A 263 11.05 4.55 12.09
C THR A 263 10.57 4.76 13.52
N ASP A 264 9.44 5.45 13.72
CA ASP A 264 8.84 5.60 15.04
C ASP A 264 8.16 4.29 15.49
N PRO A 265 8.60 3.67 16.60
CA PRO A 265 8.08 2.36 17.02
C PRO A 265 6.58 2.35 17.32
N PHE A 266 6.02 3.47 17.78
CA PHE A 266 4.61 3.56 18.10
C PHE A 266 3.75 3.64 16.83
N LYS A 267 4.11 4.54 15.89
CA LYS A 267 3.46 4.65 14.59
C LYS A 267 3.60 3.38 13.77
N ALA A 268 4.79 2.75 13.76
CA ALA A 268 5.01 1.47 13.10
C ALA A 268 4.06 0.39 13.64
N ARG A 269 3.90 0.31 14.97
CA ARG A 269 2.96 -0.62 15.62
C ARG A 269 1.50 -0.33 15.25
N MET A 270 1.10 0.93 15.16
CA MET A 270 -0.24 1.32 14.75
C MET A 270 -0.51 1.00 13.28
N ALA A 271 0.45 1.29 12.40
CA ALA A 271 0.37 0.96 10.97
C ALA A 271 0.27 -0.56 10.76
N ALA A 272 1.08 -1.35 11.46
CA ALA A 272 1.00 -2.81 11.42
C ALA A 272 -0.39 -3.33 11.86
N LYS A 273 -0.99 -2.75 12.91
CA LYS A 273 -2.34 -3.14 13.37
C LYS A 273 -3.44 -2.73 12.38
N VAL A 274 -3.31 -1.60 11.69
CA VAL A 274 -4.23 -1.20 10.61
C VAL A 274 -4.11 -2.19 9.45
N ARG A 275 -2.90 -2.52 9.05
CA ARG A 275 -2.63 -3.47 7.95
C ARG A 275 -3.15 -4.86 8.24
N GLN A 276 -2.90 -5.39 9.45
CA GLN A 276 -3.41 -6.71 9.81
C GLN A 276 -4.95 -6.76 9.73
N ARG A 277 -5.65 -5.68 10.11
CA ARG A 277 -7.10 -5.61 9.93
C ARG A 277 -7.51 -5.67 8.46
N SER A 278 -6.82 -4.95 7.56
CA SER A 278 -7.11 -5.05 6.13
C SER A 278 -6.79 -6.43 5.55
N LEU A 279 -5.77 -7.13 6.05
CA LEU A 279 -5.46 -8.51 5.66
C LEU A 279 -6.48 -9.52 6.23
N ASN A 280 -7.11 -9.21 7.36
CA ASN A 280 -8.13 -10.05 7.99
C ASN A 280 -9.50 -9.93 7.32
N GLU A 281 -9.77 -8.80 6.65
CA GLU A 281 -11.01 -8.49 5.95
C GLU A 281 -10.75 -8.17 4.47
N PRO A 282 -10.16 -9.10 3.68
CA PRO A 282 -9.86 -8.84 2.29
C PRO A 282 -11.15 -8.75 1.45
N ASN A 283 -11.12 -7.90 0.42
CA ASN A 283 -12.18 -7.93 -0.58
C ASN A 283 -11.99 -9.11 -1.53
N LEU A 284 -12.78 -10.17 -1.38
CA LEU A 284 -12.75 -11.35 -2.24
C LEU A 284 -13.83 -11.33 -3.32
N TYR A 285 -14.54 -10.22 -3.53
CA TYR A 285 -15.47 -10.04 -4.66
C TYR A 285 -16.57 -11.13 -4.78
N ASP A 286 -16.94 -11.78 -3.67
CA ASP A 286 -17.95 -12.86 -3.68
C ASP A 286 -19.27 -12.42 -4.32
N LYS A 287 -19.72 -11.21 -3.99
CA LYS A 287 -21.00 -10.68 -4.49
C LYS A 287 -20.97 -10.44 -6.00
N GLU A 288 -19.87 -9.93 -6.51
CA GLU A 288 -19.66 -9.61 -7.92
C GLU A 288 -19.54 -10.88 -8.76
N ILE A 289 -18.83 -11.89 -8.25
CA ILE A 289 -18.71 -13.21 -8.89
C ILE A 289 -20.07 -13.90 -8.93
N PHE A 290 -20.79 -13.99 -7.81
CA PHE A 290 -22.13 -14.60 -7.79
C PHE A 290 -23.10 -13.87 -8.72
N ARG A 291 -23.08 -12.53 -8.73
CA ARG A 291 -23.91 -11.75 -9.66
C ARG A 291 -23.59 -12.05 -11.12
N SER A 292 -22.31 -12.23 -11.45
CA SER A 292 -21.88 -12.54 -12.82
C SER A 292 -22.33 -13.94 -13.25
N ILE A 293 -22.24 -14.91 -12.33
CA ILE A 293 -22.77 -16.28 -12.51
C ILE A 293 -24.30 -16.25 -12.71
N ASP A 294 -25.03 -15.56 -11.83
CA ASP A 294 -26.50 -15.44 -11.90
C ASP A 294 -26.96 -14.82 -13.24
N ASN A 295 -26.15 -13.90 -13.79
CA ASN A 295 -26.40 -13.26 -15.07
C ASN A 295 -25.82 -14.03 -16.28
N SER A 296 -25.17 -15.17 -16.06
CA SER A 296 -24.45 -15.95 -17.09
C SER A 296 -23.44 -15.11 -17.90
N ASN A 297 -22.81 -14.13 -17.26
CA ASN A 297 -21.77 -13.29 -17.86
C ASN A 297 -20.39 -13.84 -17.50
N HIS A 298 -19.91 -14.78 -18.32
CA HIS A 298 -18.63 -15.47 -18.09
C HIS A 298 -17.41 -14.55 -18.20
N ASP A 299 -17.44 -13.55 -19.08
CA ASP A 299 -16.33 -12.60 -19.21
C ASP A 299 -16.19 -11.76 -17.93
N ALA A 300 -17.30 -11.22 -17.42
CA ALA A 300 -17.29 -10.48 -16.17
C ALA A 300 -16.92 -11.38 -14.97
N GLU A 301 -17.42 -12.62 -14.94
CA GLU A 301 -17.04 -13.60 -13.91
C GLU A 301 -15.51 -13.78 -13.89
N ARG A 302 -14.90 -13.98 -15.06
CA ARG A 302 -13.46 -14.16 -15.19
C ARG A 302 -12.69 -12.94 -14.69
N GLU A 303 -13.12 -11.72 -15.06
CA GLU A 303 -12.50 -10.48 -14.58
C GLU A 303 -12.55 -10.36 -13.05
N TRP A 304 -13.69 -10.66 -12.41
CA TRP A 304 -13.80 -10.60 -10.95
C TRP A 304 -12.97 -11.68 -10.26
N ARG A 305 -12.86 -12.88 -10.86
CA ARG A 305 -12.00 -13.95 -10.33
C ARG A 305 -10.52 -13.61 -10.45
N LEU A 306 -10.09 -12.91 -11.49
CA LEU A 306 -8.72 -12.40 -11.60
C LEU A 306 -8.41 -11.41 -10.46
N LEU A 307 -9.31 -10.47 -10.16
CA LEU A 307 -9.15 -9.53 -9.03
C LEU A 307 -9.11 -10.24 -7.67
N ARG A 308 -9.92 -11.30 -7.51
CA ARG A 308 -9.85 -12.16 -6.33
C ARG A 308 -8.51 -12.88 -6.25
N LEU A 309 -8.02 -13.44 -7.36
CA LEU A 309 -6.74 -14.14 -7.40
C LEU A 309 -5.59 -13.21 -7.00
N GLU A 310 -5.54 -11.99 -7.53
CA GLU A 310 -4.58 -10.96 -7.13
C GLU A 310 -4.65 -10.68 -5.62
N SER A 311 -5.86 -10.54 -5.07
CA SER A 311 -6.07 -10.33 -3.62
C SER A 311 -5.56 -11.51 -2.79
N LEU A 312 -5.73 -12.74 -3.26
CA LEU A 312 -5.24 -13.95 -2.58
C LEU A 312 -3.71 -14.05 -2.66
N LEU A 313 -3.10 -13.74 -3.81
CA LEU A 313 -1.64 -13.69 -3.97
C LEU A 313 -1.03 -12.62 -3.06
N PHE A 314 -1.64 -11.44 -3.00
CA PHE A 314 -1.26 -10.35 -2.10
C PHE A 314 -1.29 -10.81 -0.64
N LEU A 315 -2.40 -11.39 -0.18
CA LEU A 315 -2.51 -11.93 1.19
C LEU A 315 -1.37 -12.91 1.49
N ARG A 316 -1.08 -13.81 0.55
CA ARG A 316 -0.06 -14.84 0.72
C ARG A 316 1.33 -14.22 0.88
N ALA A 317 1.69 -13.30 -0.01
CA ALA A 317 2.99 -12.64 -0.02
C ALA A 317 3.23 -11.78 1.24
N HIS A 318 2.16 -11.23 1.81
CA HIS A 318 2.20 -10.44 3.04
C HIS A 318 2.27 -11.28 4.34
N GLY A 319 2.29 -12.61 4.23
CA GLY A 319 2.37 -13.52 5.39
C GLY A 319 1.02 -14.07 5.85
N GLY A 320 -0.03 -13.85 5.07
CA GLY A 320 -1.35 -14.41 5.27
C GLY A 320 -2.29 -13.53 6.09
N SER A 321 -3.41 -14.16 6.47
CA SER A 321 -4.49 -13.57 7.24
C SER A 321 -4.65 -14.33 8.55
N GLU A 322 -5.03 -13.66 9.64
CA GLU A 322 -5.38 -14.36 10.89
C GLU A 322 -6.71 -15.11 10.76
N THR A 323 -7.54 -14.75 9.77
CA THR A 323 -8.85 -15.35 9.52
C THR A 323 -8.79 -16.47 8.48
N ILE A 324 -7.75 -16.50 7.62
CA ILE A 324 -7.53 -17.50 6.58
C ILE A 324 -6.12 -18.08 6.73
N GLY A 325 -6.02 -19.31 7.25
CA GLY A 325 -4.73 -19.98 7.41
C GLY A 325 -4.02 -20.26 6.07
N MET A 326 -2.69 -20.33 6.08
CA MET A 326 -1.86 -20.46 4.87
C MET A 326 -2.25 -21.64 3.96
N SER A 327 -2.53 -22.81 4.52
CA SER A 327 -2.93 -23.98 3.70
C SER A 327 -4.29 -23.77 3.01
N GLU A 328 -5.22 -23.07 3.65
CA GLU A 328 -6.50 -22.73 3.02
C GLU A 328 -6.31 -21.64 1.96
N LEU A 329 -5.42 -20.69 2.21
CA LEU A 329 -5.07 -19.66 1.24
C LEU A 329 -4.46 -20.26 -0.03
N GLU A 330 -3.52 -21.20 0.09
CA GLU A 330 -2.92 -21.93 -1.03
C GLU A 330 -3.97 -22.74 -1.82
N ARG A 331 -4.89 -23.40 -1.11
CA ARG A 331 -6.01 -24.13 -1.73
C ARG A 331 -6.91 -23.19 -2.52
N ARG A 332 -7.24 -22.01 -1.97
CA ARG A 332 -8.07 -21.01 -2.67
C ARG A 332 -7.38 -20.46 -3.91
N ILE A 333 -6.09 -20.12 -3.82
CA ILE A 333 -5.31 -19.66 -4.99
C ILE A 333 -5.34 -20.72 -6.09
N SER A 334 -5.11 -21.99 -5.73
CA SER A 334 -5.13 -23.11 -6.69
C SER A 334 -6.49 -23.25 -7.39
N ASN A 335 -7.59 -23.20 -6.63
CA ASN A 335 -8.94 -23.28 -7.20
C ASN A 335 -9.27 -22.09 -8.11
N GLU A 336 -8.88 -20.87 -7.71
CA GLU A 336 -9.14 -19.69 -8.54
C GLU A 336 -8.30 -19.72 -9.82
N LEU A 337 -7.04 -20.18 -9.75
CA LEU A 337 -6.22 -20.41 -10.94
C LEU A 337 -6.88 -21.40 -11.90
N GLU A 338 -7.40 -22.52 -11.39
CA GLU A 338 -8.15 -23.48 -12.21
C GLU A 338 -9.39 -22.83 -12.86
N ALA A 339 -10.16 -22.06 -12.08
CA ALA A 339 -11.39 -21.42 -12.54
C ALA A 339 -11.16 -20.33 -13.60
N VAL A 340 -10.05 -19.58 -13.55
CA VAL A 340 -9.76 -18.53 -14.57
C VAL A 340 -9.08 -19.08 -15.83
N ARG A 341 -8.57 -20.32 -15.76
CA ARG A 341 -7.91 -21.04 -16.86
C ARG A 341 -8.86 -21.93 -17.66
N SER A 342 -10.01 -22.29 -17.09
CA SER A 342 -11.05 -23.11 -17.72
C SER A 342 -11.94 -22.28 -18.63
#